data_AF-A0A7S1FFY0-F1
#
_entry.id   AF-A0A7S1FFY0-F1
#
_cell.length_a   1.000
_cell.length_b   1.000
_cell.length_c   1.000
_cell.angle_alpha   90.00
_cell.angle_beta   90.00
_cell.angle_gamma   90.00
#
_symmetry.space_group_name_H-M   'P 1'
#
loop_
_entity.id
_entity.type
_entity.pdbx_description
1 polymer ?
#
loop_
_entity_poly.entity_id
_entity_poly.type
_entity_poly.pdbx_seq_one_letter_code
_entity_poly.pdbx_strand_id
1 'polypeptide(L)'
;PEPGHEVQFCPINNLPIARSQRVRTLPGFHLLSRSAGRDALAAGSYSVFGEKFACHDLEYLHPDDAVFICTEDHKAFLNQMSMQYHHYIRHELQDRKSERRRLRERAAERQARSAAYTVQRHAKQEEQSAQGGDDGQAWGVTTVGGAAASKETRSASGST
;
A
#
# COMPACT_ATOMS: atom_id res chain seq x y z
N PRO A 1 21.85 3.36 25.65
CA PRO A 1 20.52 3.87 26.05
C PRO A 1 19.47 2.78 25.81
N GLU A 2 18.63 2.48 26.81
CA GLU A 2 17.49 1.59 26.59
C GLU A 2 16.49 2.27 25.64
N PRO A 3 15.92 1.53 24.67
CA PRO A 3 15.00 2.10 23.69
C PRO A 3 13.75 2.66 24.38
N GLY A 4 13.33 3.86 23.98
CA GLY A 4 12.15 4.54 24.53
C GLY A 4 12.43 5.43 25.77
N HIS A 5 13.71 5.52 26.17
CA HIS A 5 14.17 6.37 27.27
C HIS A 5 15.04 7.55 26.81
N GLU A 6 15.10 7.81 25.50
CA GLU A 6 15.85 8.91 24.92
C GLU A 6 15.30 10.29 25.34
N VAL A 7 16.14 11.30 25.25
CA VAL A 7 15.72 12.70 25.48
C VAL A 7 14.79 13.11 24.34
N GLN A 8 13.53 13.35 24.68
CA GLN A 8 12.52 13.80 23.73
C GLN A 8 12.44 15.32 23.73
N PHE A 9 12.21 15.92 22.56
CA PHE A 9 12.09 17.36 22.39
C PHE A 9 10.65 17.74 22.08
N CYS A 10 10.18 18.85 22.66
CA CYS A 10 8.87 19.38 22.35
C CYS A 10 8.91 20.03 20.96
N PRO A 11 8.06 19.60 20.01
CA PRO A 11 8.06 20.14 18.64
C PRO A 11 7.54 21.58 18.53
N ILE A 12 6.90 22.12 19.58
CA ILE A 12 6.41 23.50 19.61
C ILE A 12 7.49 24.45 20.13
N ASN A 13 8.10 24.10 21.26
CA ASN A 13 9.06 24.97 21.95
C ASN A 13 10.51 24.69 21.57
N ASN A 14 10.79 23.56 20.88
CA ASN A 14 12.13 23.07 20.57
C ASN A 14 13.04 22.89 21.80
N LEU A 15 12.43 22.54 22.94
CA LEU A 15 13.12 22.31 24.21
C LEU A 15 13.00 20.85 24.64
N PRO A 16 14.01 20.29 25.34
CA PRO A 16 13.93 18.95 25.90
C PRO A 16 12.77 18.86 26.91
N ILE A 17 12.02 17.77 26.86
CA ILE A 17 10.88 17.52 27.74
C ILE A 17 11.36 16.72 28.95
N ALA A 18 11.22 17.31 30.14
CA ALA A 18 11.42 16.56 31.38
C ALA A 18 10.42 15.40 31.46
N ARG A 19 10.86 14.21 31.88
CA ARG A 19 10.01 13.00 31.91
C ARG A 19 8.69 13.19 32.68
N SER A 20 8.73 13.97 33.76
CA SER A 20 7.57 14.32 34.61
C SER A 20 6.64 15.39 34.02
N GLN A 21 7.00 15.97 32.88
CA GLN A 21 6.25 17.01 32.19
C GLN A 21 5.82 16.58 30.78
N ARG A 22 5.81 15.28 30.51
CA ARG A 22 5.35 14.72 29.24
C ARG A 22 3.83 14.64 29.19
N VAL A 23 3.26 15.12 28.10
CA VAL A 23 1.84 14.92 27.79
C VAL A 23 1.69 14.47 26.35
N ARG A 24 0.73 13.59 26.09
CA ARG A 24 0.34 13.16 24.75
C ARG A 24 -1.00 13.79 24.40
N THR A 25 -1.07 14.44 23.26
CA THR A 25 -2.31 15.09 22.79
C THR A 25 -3.31 14.07 22.24
N LEU A 26 -4.60 14.32 22.42
CA LEU A 26 -5.66 13.53 21.82
C LEU A 26 -6.53 14.41 20.90
N PRO A 27 -6.85 13.97 19.67
CA PRO A 27 -6.54 12.68 19.05
C PRO A 27 -5.20 12.67 18.27
N GLY A 28 -4.38 13.72 18.39
CA GLY A 28 -3.16 13.85 17.57
C GLY A 28 -2.07 12.83 17.87
N PHE A 29 -2.00 12.33 19.11
CA PHE A 29 -0.96 11.44 19.64
C PHE A 29 0.47 12.00 19.59
N HIS A 30 0.66 13.31 19.43
CA HIS A 30 1.98 13.92 19.50
C HIS A 30 2.40 14.17 20.96
N LEU A 31 3.68 13.95 21.25
CA LEU A 31 4.29 14.20 22.56
C LEU A 31 4.67 15.68 22.68
N LEU A 32 4.15 16.36 23.71
CA LEU A 32 4.44 17.76 24.00
C LEU A 32 4.97 17.93 25.43
N SER A 33 5.57 19.09 25.71
CA SER A 33 5.76 19.52 27.09
C SER A 33 4.40 19.87 27.71
N ARG A 34 4.29 19.74 29.04
CA ARG A 34 3.05 20.03 29.77
C ARG A 34 2.56 21.46 29.54
N SER A 35 3.46 22.44 29.44
CA SER A 35 3.08 23.83 29.12
C SER A 35 2.45 23.91 27.72
N ALA A 36 3.17 23.44 26.70
CA ALA A 36 2.70 23.48 25.32
C ALA A 36 1.39 22.68 25.12
N GLY A 37 1.24 21.55 25.81
CA GLY A 37 -0.01 20.78 25.79
C GLY A 37 -1.18 21.54 26.40
N ARG A 38 -0.99 22.26 27.52
CA ARG A 38 -2.06 23.08 28.11
C ARG A 38 -2.47 24.22 27.20
N ASP A 39 -1.50 24.86 26.54
CA ASP A 39 -1.77 25.93 25.57
C ASP A 39 -2.53 25.38 24.37
N ALA A 40 -2.14 24.21 23.86
CA ALA A 40 -2.83 23.50 22.78
C ALA A 40 -4.28 23.14 23.15
N LEU A 41 -4.50 22.64 24.36
CA LEU A 41 -5.83 22.30 24.86
C LEU A 41 -6.71 23.55 25.00
N ALA A 42 -6.17 24.64 25.56
CA ALA A 42 -6.89 25.90 25.69
C ALA A 42 -7.26 26.51 24.33
N ALA A 43 -6.39 26.37 23.32
CA ALA A 43 -6.65 26.81 21.95
C ALA A 43 -7.52 25.82 21.15
N GLY A 44 -7.78 24.62 21.67
CA GLY A 44 -8.45 23.52 20.96
C GLY A 44 -7.66 22.94 19.78
N SER A 45 -6.44 23.43 19.53
CA SER A 45 -5.59 23.03 18.41
C SER A 45 -4.14 23.46 18.61
N TYR A 46 -3.22 22.87 17.84
CA TYR A 46 -1.80 23.22 17.83
C TYR A 46 -1.19 22.95 16.45
N SER A 47 -0.04 23.54 16.18
CA SER A 47 0.68 23.37 14.92
C SER A 47 2.06 22.79 15.15
N VAL A 48 2.36 21.67 14.51
CA VAL A 48 3.66 20.98 14.55
C VAL A 48 3.92 20.35 13.19
N PHE A 49 5.19 20.20 12.80
CA PHE A 49 5.58 19.53 11.54
C PHE A 49 4.91 20.12 10.27
N GLY A 50 4.57 21.41 10.28
CA GLY A 50 3.92 22.09 9.16
C GLY A 50 2.40 21.89 9.06
N GLU A 51 1.79 21.14 9.99
CA GLU A 51 0.36 20.83 9.99
C GLU A 51 -0.34 21.31 11.27
N LYS A 52 -1.65 21.57 11.17
CA LYS A 52 -2.49 21.95 12.31
C LYS A 52 -3.32 20.76 12.76
N PHE A 53 -3.24 20.44 14.05
CA PHE A 53 -3.94 19.32 14.68
C PHE A 53 -4.95 19.82 15.70
N ALA A 54 -6.08 19.11 15.82
CA ALA A 54 -7.03 19.33 16.90
C ALA A 54 -6.48 18.79 18.23
N CYS A 55 -6.80 19.48 19.32
CA CYS A 55 -6.50 19.02 20.68
C CYS A 55 -7.78 19.09 21.51
N HIS A 56 -8.34 17.93 21.80
CA HIS A 56 -9.55 17.80 22.61
C HIS A 56 -9.23 17.43 24.05
N ASP A 57 -8.12 16.72 24.26
CA ASP A 57 -7.71 16.27 25.58
C ASP A 57 -6.18 16.02 25.63
N LEU A 58 -5.66 15.85 26.85
CA LEU A 58 -4.26 15.53 27.14
C LEU A 58 -4.18 14.28 28.01
N GLU A 59 -3.39 13.32 27.55
CA GLU A 59 -2.98 12.18 28.36
C GLU A 59 -1.66 12.49 29.04
N TYR A 60 -1.69 12.54 30.38
CA TYR A 60 -0.50 12.75 31.20
C TYR A 60 0.27 11.44 31.34
N LEU A 61 1.54 11.45 30.95
CA LEU A 61 2.36 10.24 30.98
C LEU A 61 3.09 10.11 32.32
N HIS A 62 3.23 8.88 32.80
CA HIS A 62 4.02 8.60 34.00
C HIS A 62 5.50 8.88 33.71
N PRO A 63 6.31 9.37 34.68
CA PRO A 63 7.74 9.61 34.47
C PRO A 63 8.53 8.38 34.02
N ASP A 64 8.08 7.19 34.42
CA ASP A 64 8.73 5.91 34.11
C ASP A 64 8.25 5.29 32.79
N ASP A 65 7.21 5.85 32.16
CA ASP A 65 6.73 5.34 30.88
C ASP A 65 7.81 5.48 29.80
N ALA A 66 8.10 4.37 29.12
CA ALA A 66 8.87 4.38 27.88
C ALA A 66 8.00 4.93 26.74
N VAL A 67 8.55 5.82 25.93
CA VAL A 67 7.82 6.45 24.83
C VAL A 67 8.54 6.17 23.51
N PHE A 68 7.81 5.59 22.57
CA PHE A 68 8.27 5.24 21.23
C PHE A 68 7.61 6.18 20.23
N ILE A 69 8.41 6.86 19.40
CA ILE A 69 7.92 7.82 18.42
C ILE A 69 8.05 7.22 17.02
N CYS A 70 6.98 7.27 16.24
CA CYS A 70 7.00 6.90 14.82
C CYS A 70 7.82 7.93 14.04
N THR A 71 8.72 7.48 13.15
CA THR A 71 9.64 8.36 12.42
C THR A 71 8.97 9.15 11.30
N GLU A 72 7.85 8.67 10.79
CA GLU A 72 7.15 9.20 9.63
C GLU A 72 6.15 10.31 10.03
N ASP A 73 5.35 10.06 11.07
CA ASP A 73 4.28 10.96 11.50
C ASP A 73 4.43 11.50 12.92
N HIS A 74 5.54 11.17 13.59
CA HIS A 74 5.93 11.70 14.91
C HIS A 74 4.90 11.40 16.02
N LYS A 75 4.03 10.40 15.84
CA LYS A 75 3.11 9.96 16.89
C LYS A 75 3.83 9.16 17.97
N ALA A 76 3.42 9.39 19.22
CA ALA A 76 4.00 8.80 20.40
C ALA A 76 3.16 7.64 20.95
N PHE A 77 3.83 6.53 21.26
CA PHE A 77 3.26 5.29 21.75
C PHE A 77 3.94 4.86 23.05
N LEU A 78 3.20 4.19 23.94
CA LEU A 78 3.74 3.70 25.22
C LEU A 78 4.31 2.29 25.14
N ASN A 79 4.23 1.67 23.95
CA ASN A 79 4.71 0.32 23.70
C ASN A 79 5.30 0.26 22.28
N GLN A 80 6.49 -0.33 22.15
CA GLN A 80 7.16 -0.54 20.87
C GLN A 80 6.30 -1.32 19.89
N MET A 81 5.58 -2.35 20.37
CA MET A 81 4.70 -3.16 19.52
C MET A 81 3.55 -2.34 18.94
N SER A 82 3.01 -1.40 19.70
CA SER A 82 1.93 -0.51 19.22
C SER A 82 2.44 0.47 18.16
N MET A 83 3.65 1.01 18.34
CA MET A 83 4.30 1.85 17.31
C MET A 83 4.56 1.06 16.03
N GLN A 84 5.12 -0.15 16.15
CA GLN A 84 5.36 -1.03 14.99
C GLN A 84 4.07 -1.41 14.26
N TYR A 85 3.01 -1.71 15.01
CA TYR A 85 1.71 -2.00 14.43
C TYR A 85 1.14 -0.79 13.68
N HIS A 86 1.22 0.41 14.28
CA HIS A 86 0.85 1.65 13.60
C HIS A 86 1.63 1.85 12.31
N HIS A 87 2.96 1.69 12.36
CA HIS A 87 3.84 1.81 11.20
C HIS A 87 3.41 0.84 10.08
N TYR A 88 3.20 -0.43 10.43
CA TYR A 88 2.76 -1.45 9.48
C TYR A 88 1.42 -1.12 8.82
N ILE A 89 0.42 -0.71 9.61
CA ILE A 89 -0.92 -0.42 9.09
C ILE A 89 -0.95 0.86 8.26
N ARG A 90 -0.26 1.92 8.70
CA ARG A 90 -0.32 3.24 8.07
C ARG A 90 0.60 3.37 6.87
N HIS A 91 1.81 2.83 6.93
CA HIS A 91 2.82 3.04 5.90
C HIS A 91 2.95 1.79 5.03
N GLU A 92 3.32 0.64 5.60
CA GLU A 92 3.61 -0.54 4.78
C GLU A 92 2.39 -1.12 4.05
N LEU A 93 1.24 -1.24 4.72
CA LEU A 93 0.05 -1.79 4.08
C LEU A 93 -0.51 -0.87 3.00
N GLN A 94 -0.36 0.44 3.15
CA GLN A 94 -0.76 1.40 2.13
C GLN A 94 0.12 1.27 0.89
N ASP A 95 1.43 1.15 1.06
CA ASP A 95 2.38 0.92 -0.03
C ASP A 95 2.12 -0.40 -0.76
N ARG A 96 1.84 -1.48 0.00
CA ARG A 96 1.48 -2.77 -0.61
C ARG A 96 0.14 -2.73 -1.33
N LYS A 97 -0.79 -1.86 -0.92
CA LYS A 97 -2.07 -1.67 -1.63
C LYS A 97 -1.89 -0.85 -2.91
N SER A 98 -1.09 0.22 -2.85
CA SER A 98 -0.79 1.06 -4.03
C SER A 98 -0.01 0.27 -5.09
N GLU A 99 0.98 -0.53 -4.70
CA GLU A 99 1.74 -1.35 -5.64
C GLU A 99 0.88 -2.45 -6.28
N ARG A 100 0.03 -3.12 -5.49
CA ARG A 100 -0.93 -4.11 -6.04
C ARG A 100 -1.89 -3.49 -7.04
N ARG A 101 -2.37 -2.26 -6.78
CA ARG A 101 -3.20 -1.52 -7.73
C ARG A 101 -2.44 -1.23 -9.02
N ARG A 102 -1.22 -0.72 -8.93
CA ARG A 102 -0.36 -0.41 -10.09
C ARG A 102 -0.07 -1.64 -10.96
N LEU A 103 0.19 -2.79 -10.34
CA LEU A 103 0.42 -4.05 -11.08
C LEU A 103 -0.84 -4.54 -11.79
N ARG A 104 -2.02 -4.41 -11.17
CA ARG A 104 -3.31 -4.75 -11.80
C ARG A 104 -3.62 -3.86 -12.99
N GLU A 105 -3.38 -2.55 -12.87
CA GLU A 105 -3.57 -1.59 -13.96
C GLU A 105 -2.67 -1.95 -15.16
N ARG A 106 -1.39 -2.25 -14.93
CA ARG A 106 -0.48 -2.72 -16.00
C ARG A 106 -0.89 -4.05 -16.62
N ALA A 107 -1.48 -4.96 -15.85
CA ALA A 107 -1.95 -6.24 -16.37
C ALA A 107 -3.19 -6.03 -17.26
N ALA A 108 -4.15 -5.21 -16.81
CA ALA A 108 -5.33 -4.85 -17.57
C ALA A 108 -4.97 -4.12 -18.88
N GLU A 109 -4.00 -3.21 -18.84
CA GLU A 109 -3.52 -2.51 -20.03
C GLU A 109 -2.87 -3.46 -21.04
N ARG A 110 -2.06 -4.42 -20.56
CA ARG A 110 -1.47 -5.47 -21.42
C ARG A 110 -2.54 -6.35 -22.04
N GLN A 111 -3.54 -6.75 -21.27
CA GLN A 111 -4.66 -7.57 -21.76
C GLN A 111 -5.50 -6.81 -22.80
N ALA A 112 -5.77 -5.52 -22.59
CA ALA A 112 -6.48 -4.67 -23.54
C ALA A 112 -5.71 -4.52 -24.85
N ARG A 113 -4.40 -4.28 -24.78
CA ARG A 113 -3.53 -4.20 -25.96
C ARG A 113 -3.47 -5.52 -26.73
N SER A 114 -3.33 -6.65 -26.04
CA SER A 114 -3.33 -7.96 -26.72
C SER A 114 -4.67 -8.29 -27.36
N ALA A 115 -5.79 -7.97 -26.70
CA ALA A 115 -7.12 -8.17 -27.26
C ALA A 115 -7.34 -7.33 -28.52
N ALA A 116 -6.97 -6.04 -28.49
CA ALA A 116 -7.04 -5.15 -29.65
C ALA A 116 -6.19 -5.66 -30.82
N TYR A 117 -4.97 -6.13 -30.56
CA TYR A 117 -4.11 -6.71 -31.58
C TYR A 117 -4.72 -7.97 -32.22
N THR A 118 -5.27 -8.87 -31.41
CA THR A 118 -5.95 -10.08 -31.91
C THR A 118 -7.13 -9.73 -32.80
N VAL A 119 -7.99 -8.79 -32.40
CA VAL A 119 -9.12 -8.31 -33.22
C VAL A 119 -8.64 -7.74 -34.55
N GLN A 120 -7.62 -6.88 -34.54
CA GLN A 120 -7.05 -6.32 -35.77
C GLN A 120 -6.48 -7.40 -36.70
N ARG A 121 -5.86 -8.44 -36.14
CA ARG A 121 -5.30 -9.55 -36.91
C ARG A 121 -6.39 -10.39 -37.57
N HIS A 122 -7.47 -10.70 -36.84
CA HIS A 122 -8.62 -11.42 -37.40
C HIS A 122 -9.30 -10.62 -38.51
N ALA A 123 -9.55 -9.32 -38.30
CA ALA A 123 -10.15 -8.45 -39.32
C ALA A 123 -9.33 -8.42 -40.63
N LYS A 124 -7.99 -8.31 -40.53
CA LYS A 124 -7.10 -8.36 -41.70
C LYS A 124 -7.11 -9.73 -42.40
N GLN A 125 -7.23 -10.83 -41.66
CA GLN A 125 -7.30 -12.17 -42.25
C GLN A 125 -8.62 -12.40 -43.01
N GLU A 126 -9.74 -11.90 -42.49
CA GLU A 126 -11.05 -11.97 -43.17
C GLU A 126 -11.06 -11.15 -44.47
N GLU A 127 -10.48 -9.94 -44.48
CA GLU A 127 -10.36 -9.12 -45.69
C GLU A 127 -9.50 -9.81 -46.77
N GLN A 128 -8.38 -10.42 -46.39
CA GLN A 128 -7.50 -11.12 -47.33
C GLN A 128 -8.15 -12.39 -47.91
N SER A 129 -8.94 -13.11 -47.13
CA SER A 129 -9.67 -14.29 -47.61
C SER A 129 -10.88 -13.94 -48.46
N ALA A 130 -11.49 -12.76 -48.25
CA ALA A 130 -12.54 -12.23 -49.13
C ALA A 130 -12.01 -11.76 -50.50
N GLN A 131 -10.75 -11.32 -50.59
CA GLN A 131 -10.13 -10.88 -51.85
C GLN A 131 -9.45 -12.01 -52.66
N GLY A 132 -9.21 -13.18 -52.06
CA GLY A 132 -8.56 -14.32 -52.73
C GLY A 132 -9.51 -15.33 -53.39
N GLY A 133 -10.78 -14.98 -53.58
CA GLY A 133 -11.85 -15.88 -54.02
C GLY A 133 -12.33 -15.67 -55.45
N ASP A 134 -11.45 -15.64 -56.44
CA ASP A 134 -11.80 -15.86 -57.85
C ASP A 134 -10.56 -16.34 -58.64
N ASP A 135 -10.15 -17.57 -58.42
CA ASP A 135 -9.35 -18.32 -59.40
C ASP A 135 -9.68 -19.80 -59.22
N GLY A 136 -10.68 -20.25 -59.99
CA GLY A 136 -11.11 -21.63 -60.01
C GLY A 136 -10.02 -22.55 -60.55
N GLN A 137 -9.77 -23.67 -59.85
CA GLN A 137 -9.50 -24.94 -60.51
C GLN A 137 -9.78 -26.11 -59.57
N ALA A 138 -10.85 -26.83 -59.92
CA ALA A 138 -11.26 -28.08 -59.31
C ALA A 138 -10.38 -29.23 -59.79
N TRP A 139 -9.67 -29.91 -58.89
CA TRP A 139 -9.15 -31.25 -59.15
C TRP A 139 -9.13 -32.10 -57.87
N GLY A 140 -9.80 -33.25 -57.94
CA GLY A 140 -9.24 -34.50 -57.39
C GLY A 140 -9.59 -34.84 -55.94
N VAL A 141 -10.72 -35.51 -55.77
CA VAL A 141 -10.98 -36.43 -54.65
C VAL A 141 -9.87 -37.48 -54.54
N THR A 142 -9.31 -37.71 -53.35
CA THR A 142 -8.89 -39.06 -52.93
C THR A 142 -8.96 -39.21 -51.42
N THR A 143 -9.75 -40.18 -50.97
CA THR A 143 -9.98 -40.56 -49.58
C THR A 143 -9.10 -41.77 -49.24
N VAL A 144 -8.19 -41.65 -48.28
CA VAL A 144 -7.60 -42.75 -47.46
C VAL A 144 -7.02 -42.04 -46.23
N GLY A 145 -7.25 -42.36 -44.95
CA GLY A 145 -7.62 -43.58 -44.25
C GLY A 145 -6.65 -43.76 -43.07
N GLY A 146 -7.19 -43.83 -41.84
CA GLY A 146 -6.48 -44.29 -40.63
C GLY A 146 -5.93 -43.20 -39.71
N ALA A 147 -5.78 -43.36 -38.40
CA ALA A 147 -6.34 -44.25 -37.38
C ALA A 147 -5.80 -43.76 -36.01
N ALA A 148 -6.58 -43.97 -34.94
CA ALA A 148 -6.18 -44.15 -33.52
C ALA A 148 -5.35 -43.05 -32.80
N ALA A 149 -5.92 -42.38 -31.77
CA ALA A 149 -5.80 -42.67 -30.32
C ALA A 149 -4.37 -42.51 -29.75
N SER A 150 -4.09 -41.65 -28.76
CA SER A 150 -4.41 -41.79 -27.33
C SER A 150 -4.01 -40.49 -26.60
N LYS A 151 -4.87 -39.92 -25.73
CA LYS A 151 -4.80 -40.01 -24.25
C LYS A 151 -3.40 -39.85 -23.65
N GLU A 152 -3.14 -38.72 -23.00
CA GLU A 152 -2.60 -38.72 -21.64
C GLU A 152 -2.92 -37.42 -20.89
N THR A 153 -3.25 -37.60 -19.62
CA THR A 153 -3.71 -36.62 -18.63
C THR A 153 -2.79 -36.70 -17.42
N ARG A 154 -2.79 -35.63 -16.60
CA ARG A 154 -2.31 -35.51 -15.21
C ARG A 154 -0.81 -35.30 -15.04
N SER A 155 -0.28 -34.55 -14.07
CA SER A 155 -0.80 -33.74 -12.96
C SER A 155 0.37 -32.88 -12.44
N ALA A 156 0.12 -31.74 -11.80
CA ALA A 156 1.10 -31.10 -10.93
C ALA A 156 0.44 -30.56 -9.65
N SER A 157 0.54 -31.36 -8.59
CA SER A 157 0.67 -30.90 -7.19
C SER A 157 2.02 -30.17 -7.06
N GLY A 158 2.18 -28.97 -6.52
CA GLY A 158 1.75 -28.49 -5.21
C GLY A 158 2.78 -28.92 -4.16
N SER A 159 3.53 -27.96 -3.57
CA SER A 159 4.10 -28.03 -2.21
C SER A 159 4.73 -26.69 -1.79
N THR A 160 4.13 -26.13 -0.74
CA THR A 160 4.66 -25.29 0.37
C THR A 160 5.56 -24.10 0.09
#